data_AF-A0A822EEQ0-F1
#
_entry.id   AF-A0A822EEQ0-F1
#
_cell.length_a   1.000
_cell.length_b   1.000
_cell.length_c   1.000
_cell.angle_alpha   90.00
_cell.angle_beta   90.00
_cell.angle_gamma   90.00
#
_symmetry.space_group_name_H-M   'P 1'
#
loop_
_entity.id
_entity.type
_entity.pdbx_description
1 polymer ?
#
loop_
_entity_poly.entity_id
_entity_poly.type
_entity_poly.pdbx_seq_one_letter_code
_entity_poly.pdbx_strand_id
1 'polypeptide(L)'
;MEMPYQHELRCHRGFDLRVWLNNEKNLTTNTCLCPPSFYDNMYQYQNQRMSLSIKFRIVSDSWSTLFAIIISLIDDSEERIIHSYEQFTYLSTRDCKIKFNIYLLYSTRSKNE
;
A
#
# COMPACT_ATOMS: atom_id res chain seq x y z
N MET A 1 27.20 29.11 22.06
CA MET A 1 26.82 27.69 22.10
C MET A 1 25.49 27.60 21.38
N GLU A 2 25.54 27.41 20.07
CA GLU A 2 24.35 27.43 19.20
C GLU A 2 23.66 26.07 19.25
N MET A 3 22.36 26.09 19.54
CA MET A 3 21.48 24.92 19.56
C MET A 3 21.15 24.52 18.11
N PRO A 4 21.36 23.25 17.71
CA PRO A 4 21.07 22.83 16.35
C PRO A 4 19.55 22.83 16.12
N TYR A 5 19.15 23.43 15.01
CA TYR A 5 17.79 23.56 14.50
C TYR A 5 17.10 22.19 14.46
N GLN A 6 16.15 21.93 15.37
CA GLN A 6 15.25 20.78 15.25
C GLN A 6 14.35 21.05 14.05
N HIS A 7 14.68 20.44 12.91
CA HIS A 7 13.70 20.25 11.84
C HIS A 7 12.59 19.36 12.42
N GLU A 8 11.50 19.96 12.89
CA GLU A 8 10.24 19.23 13.05
C GLU A 8 9.93 18.61 11.68
N LEU A 9 10.07 17.28 11.59
CA LEU A 9 9.68 16.54 10.40
C LEU A 9 8.16 16.63 10.27
N ARG A 10 7.68 17.62 9.51
CA ARG A 10 6.26 17.85 9.24
C ARG A 10 5.58 16.65 8.57
N CYS A 11 6.33 15.86 7.80
CA CYS A 11 5.85 14.63 7.18
C CYS A 11 6.55 13.43 7.82
N HIS A 12 5.84 12.67 8.67
CA HIS A 12 6.46 11.55 9.40
C HIS A 12 6.80 10.34 8.52
N ARG A 13 6.05 10.14 7.43
CA ARG A 13 6.17 8.96 6.56
C ARG A 13 6.12 9.29 5.07
N GLY A 14 6.63 10.46 4.70
CA GLY A 14 6.67 10.90 3.31
C GLY A 14 7.57 12.11 3.10
N PHE A 15 7.46 12.72 1.93
CA PHE A 15 8.28 13.85 1.52
C PHE A 15 7.55 15.17 1.72
N ASP A 16 8.22 16.14 2.34
CA ASP A 16 7.73 17.52 2.39
C ASP A 16 7.95 18.18 1.03
N LEU A 17 6.87 18.60 0.39
CA LEU A 17 6.88 19.23 -0.92
C LEU A 17 6.35 20.67 -0.81
N ARG A 18 7.04 21.60 -1.47
CA ARG A 18 6.51 22.93 -1.76
C ARG A 18 5.89 22.93 -3.15
N VAL A 19 4.61 23.26 -3.23
CA VAL A 19 3.82 23.27 -4.46
C VAL A 19 3.41 24.69 -4.79
N TRP A 20 3.58 25.10 -6.04
CA TRP A 20 3.09 26.38 -6.55
C TRP A 20 1.62 26.25 -6.93
N LEU A 21 0.77 27.00 -6.24
CA LEU A 21 -0.66 27.11 -6.54
C LEU A 21 -0.92 28.17 -7.60
N ASN A 22 -0.13 29.24 -7.62
CA ASN A 22 -0.20 30.29 -8.62
C ASN A 22 1.19 30.89 -8.84
N ASN A 23 1.72 30.74 -10.06
CA ASN A 23 3.02 31.26 -10.43
C ASN A 23 3.06 32.79 -10.52
N GLU A 24 2.01 33.43 -11.05
CA GLU A 24 1.94 34.89 -11.23
C GLU A 24 1.90 35.62 -9.88
N LYS A 25 1.27 35.02 -8.87
CA LYS A 25 1.16 35.57 -7.52
C LYS A 25 2.22 35.04 -6.55
N ASN A 26 3.18 34.22 -7.03
CA ASN A 26 4.13 33.49 -6.19
C ASN A 26 3.47 32.76 -4.99
N LEU A 27 2.25 32.24 -5.20
CA LEU A 27 1.50 31.57 -4.14
C LEU A 27 1.98 30.12 -4.02
N THR A 28 2.65 29.80 -2.91
CA THR A 28 3.13 28.44 -2.62
C THR A 28 2.44 27.87 -1.39
N THR A 29 2.21 26.56 -1.39
CA THR A 29 1.79 25.80 -0.22
C THR A 29 2.74 24.64 0.03
N ASN A 30 2.90 24.24 1.29
CA ASN A 30 3.67 23.05 1.62
C ASN A 30 2.70 21.89 1.84
N THR A 31 2.90 20.76 1.19
CA THR A 31 2.12 19.52 1.33
C THR A 31 3.04 18.31 1.61
N CYS A 32 2.48 17.21 2.09
CA CYS A 32 3.21 15.96 2.26
C CYS A 32 2.83 14.97 1.16
N LEU A 33 3.82 14.44 0.44
CA LEU A 33 3.63 13.31 -0.47
C LEU A 33 3.91 12.01 0.29
N CYS A 34 2.85 11.23 0.53
CA CYS A 34 2.91 10.04 1.36
C CYS A 34 2.33 8.81 0.64
N PRO A 35 2.75 7.59 1.04
CA PRO A 35 2.12 6.37 0.55
C PRO A 35 0.62 6.34 0.89
N PRO A 36 -0.24 5.78 0.02
CA PRO A 36 -1.70 5.77 0.19
C PRO A 36 -2.18 4.98 1.42
N SER A 37 -1.28 4.21 2.04
CA SER A 37 -1.53 3.45 3.25
C SER A 37 -1.51 4.28 4.54
N PHE A 38 -1.11 5.55 4.46
CA PHE A 38 -1.04 6.45 5.61
C PHE A 38 -2.05 7.58 5.47
N TYR A 39 -2.63 8.01 6.59
CA TYR A 39 -3.62 9.08 6.63
C TYR A 39 -3.34 10.05 7.79
N ASP A 40 -4.10 11.16 7.80
CA ASP A 40 -3.93 12.39 8.60
C ASP A 40 -3.00 13.42 7.95
N ASN A 41 -3.10 14.70 8.33
CA ASN A 41 -2.37 15.81 7.70
C ASN A 41 -0.85 15.66 7.81
N MET A 42 -0.39 14.95 8.84
CA MET A 42 1.03 14.61 9.09
C MET A 42 1.36 13.17 8.68
N TYR A 43 0.37 12.43 8.13
CA TYR A 43 0.46 11.04 7.66
C TYR A 43 1.05 10.07 8.69
N GLN A 44 0.55 10.15 9.93
CA GLN A 44 1.10 9.40 11.05
C GLN A 44 0.50 8.01 11.19
N TYR A 45 -0.76 7.84 10.76
CA TYR A 45 -1.55 6.63 11.01
C TYR A 45 -1.59 5.75 9.77
N GLN A 46 -1.49 4.45 9.97
CA GLN A 46 -1.53 3.46 8.89
C GLN A 46 -2.92 2.82 8.81
N ASN A 47 -3.42 2.61 7.60
CA ASN A 47 -4.62 1.80 7.38
C ASN A 47 -4.42 0.38 7.90
N GLN A 48 -5.52 -0.25 8.31
CA GLN A 48 -5.50 -1.65 8.73
C GLN A 48 -4.95 -2.55 7.60
N ARG A 49 -4.14 -3.54 8.00
CA ARG A 49 -3.46 -4.46 7.08
C ARG A 49 -3.87 -5.90 7.37
N MET A 50 -4.29 -6.60 6.33
CA MET A 50 -4.45 -8.05 6.35
C MET A 50 -3.19 -8.71 5.78
N SER A 51 -2.64 -9.66 6.52
CA SER A 51 -1.44 -10.41 6.10
C SER A 51 -1.83 -11.84 5.77
N LEU A 52 -1.50 -12.28 4.56
CA LEU A 52 -1.87 -13.58 4.02
C LEU A 52 -0.62 -14.35 3.61
N SER A 53 -0.48 -15.57 4.11
CA SER A 53 0.62 -16.48 3.81
C SER A 53 0.08 -17.68 3.04
N ILE A 54 0.40 -17.79 1.75
CA ILE A 54 -0.09 -18.89 0.89
C ILE A 54 1.08 -19.68 0.33
N LYS A 55 0.91 -21.00 0.26
CA LYS A 55 1.75 -21.90 -0.52
C LYS A 55 0.88 -22.69 -1.48
N PHE A 56 1.19 -22.58 -2.77
CA PHE A 56 0.48 -23.32 -3.81
C PHE A 56 1.05 -24.73 -3.96
N ARG A 57 0.15 -25.71 -4.13
CA ARG A 57 0.48 -27.07 -4.53
C ARG A 57 -0.30 -27.37 -5.79
N ILE A 58 0.36 -27.95 -6.79
CA ILE A 58 -0.27 -28.28 -8.06
C ILE A 58 -0.40 -29.79 -8.22
N VAL A 59 -1.41 -30.19 -8.98
CA VAL A 59 -1.61 -31.58 -9.41
C VAL A 59 -0.57 -31.91 -10.50
N SER A 60 -0.13 -33.17 -10.55
CA SER A 60 0.99 -33.67 -11.37
C SER A 60 1.00 -33.20 -12.82
N ASP A 61 -0.18 -33.05 -13.44
CA ASP A 61 -0.28 -32.87 -14.89
C ASP A 61 -0.21 -31.39 -15.34
N SER A 62 0.01 -30.48 -14.39
CA SER A 62 -0.01 -29.02 -14.63
C SER A 62 1.30 -28.31 -14.28
N TRP A 63 2.41 -29.06 -14.29
CA TRP A 63 3.73 -28.54 -13.89
C TRP A 63 4.25 -27.41 -14.78
N SER A 64 3.93 -27.43 -16.07
CA SER A 64 4.31 -26.40 -17.05
C SER A 64 3.24 -25.32 -17.26
N THR A 65 2.11 -25.41 -16.57
CA THR A 65 1.03 -24.44 -16.71
C THR A 65 1.37 -23.17 -15.93
N LEU A 66 1.34 -22.04 -16.63
CA LEU A 66 1.47 -20.71 -16.01
C LEU A 66 0.11 -20.26 -15.49
N PHE A 67 0.03 -19.94 -14.21
CA PHE A 67 -1.16 -19.40 -13.57
C PHE A 67 -1.00 -17.90 -13.35
N ALA A 68 -2.03 -17.11 -13.68
CA ALA A 68 -2.17 -15.74 -13.20
C ALA A 68 -3.08 -15.75 -11.97
N ILE A 69 -2.59 -15.22 -10.85
CA ILE A 69 -3.28 -15.23 -9.57
C ILE A 69 -3.52 -13.79 -9.16
N ILE A 70 -4.78 -13.47 -8.83
CA ILE A 70 -5.19 -12.17 -8.32
C ILE A 70 -5.84 -12.42 -6.96
N ILE A 71 -5.36 -11.73 -5.93
CA ILE A 71 -5.93 -11.79 -4.58
C ILE A 71 -6.36 -10.38 -4.20
N SER A 72 -7.64 -10.23 -3.88
CA SER A 72 -8.24 -8.93 -3.57
C SER A 72 -8.81 -8.90 -2.16
N LEU A 73 -8.64 -7.78 -1.47
CA LEU A 73 -9.36 -7.46 -0.24
C LEU A 73 -10.66 -6.74 -0.62
N ILE A 74 -11.77 -7.42 -0.42
CA ILE A 74 -13.11 -6.96 -0.82
C ILE A 74 -13.96 -6.84 0.44
N ASP A 75 -14.77 -5.77 0.51
CA ASP A 75 -15.85 -5.63 1.48
C ASP A 75 -17.20 -5.51 0.75
N ASP A 76 -18.23 -6.14 1.31
CA ASP A 76 -19.57 -6.30 0.73
C ASP A 76 -20.65 -5.61 1.60
N SER A 77 -20.25 -4.72 2.51
CA SER A 77 -21.13 -4.06 3.48
C SER A 77 -22.11 -3.06 2.86
N GLU A 78 -21.71 -2.32 1.82
CA GLU A 78 -22.54 -1.31 1.15
C GLU A 78 -22.55 -1.49 -0.38
N GLU A 79 -21.39 -1.35 -1.00
CA GLU A 79 -21.10 -1.67 -2.40
C GLU A 79 -19.87 -2.58 -2.44
N ARG A 80 -19.73 -3.43 -3.47
CA ARG A 80 -18.56 -4.32 -3.61
C ARG A 80 -17.30 -3.48 -3.85
N ILE A 81 -16.62 -3.10 -2.77
CA ILE A 81 -15.44 -2.23 -2.82
C ILE A 81 -14.19 -3.11 -2.79
N ILE A 82 -13.32 -2.90 -3.78
CA ILE A 82 -11.96 -3.47 -3.77
C ILE A 82 -11.05 -2.48 -3.06
N HIS A 83 -10.60 -2.82 -1.86
CA HIS A 83 -9.69 -1.96 -1.09
C HIS A 83 -8.25 -2.01 -1.59
N SER A 84 -7.77 -3.21 -1.93
CA SER A 84 -6.46 -3.45 -2.52
C SER A 84 -6.43 -4.83 -3.18
N TYR A 85 -5.47 -5.03 -4.07
CA TYR A 85 -5.26 -6.32 -4.72
C TYR A 85 -3.77 -6.54 -4.97
N GLU A 86 -3.40 -7.82 -5.04
CA GLU A 86 -2.07 -8.28 -5.40
C GLU A 86 -2.21 -9.23 -6.58
N GLN A 87 -1.33 -9.07 -7.58
CA GLN A 87 -1.31 -9.92 -8.76
C GLN A 87 0.08 -10.49 -8.98
N PHE A 88 0.16 -11.77 -9.32
CA PHE A 88 1.41 -12.42 -9.68
C PHE A 88 1.17 -13.61 -10.59
N THR A 89 2.26 -14.08 -11.21
CA THR A 89 2.25 -15.33 -11.97
C THR A 89 2.91 -16.43 -11.16
N TYR A 90 2.40 -17.65 -11.31
CA TYR A 90 2.92 -18.83 -10.63
C TYR A 90 3.16 -19.95 -11.64
N LEU A 91 4.36 -20.53 -11.58
CA LEU A 91 4.75 -21.68 -12.39
C LEU A 91 5.42 -22.74 -11.50
N SER A 92 4.95 -23.98 -11.51
CA SER A 92 5.45 -25.04 -10.60
C SER A 92 6.95 -25.22 -10.66
N THR A 93 7.49 -25.27 -11.88
CA THR A 93 8.90 -25.56 -12.12
C THR A 93 9.83 -24.52 -11.51
N ARG A 94 9.33 -23.29 -11.31
CA ARG A 94 10.07 -22.18 -10.71
C ARG A 94 9.69 -21.94 -9.25
N ASP A 95 8.41 -21.98 -8.94
CA ASP A 95 7.83 -21.36 -7.74
C ASP A 95 7.34 -22.37 -6.68
N CYS A 96 7.48 -23.68 -6.90
CA CYS A 96 6.92 -24.72 -6.00
C CYS A 96 7.41 -24.68 -4.54
N LYS A 97 8.57 -24.08 -4.28
CA LYS A 97 9.13 -23.91 -2.93
C LYS A 97 8.81 -22.55 -2.31
N ILE A 98 8.24 -21.62 -3.08
CA ILE A 98 7.96 -20.27 -2.61
C ILE A 98 6.74 -20.27 -1.70
N LYS A 99 6.87 -19.57 -0.57
CA LYS A 99 5.75 -19.16 0.26
C LYS A 99 5.49 -17.69 -0.02
N PHE A 100 4.29 -17.38 -0.50
CA PHE A 100 3.88 -16.02 -0.83
C PHE A 100 3.38 -15.34 0.44
N ASN A 101 3.99 -14.21 0.79
CA ASN A 101 3.55 -13.33 1.87
C ASN A 101 2.94 -12.07 1.23
N ILE A 102 1.63 -11.94 1.37
CA ILE A 102 0.79 -10.97 0.67
C ILE A 102 0.22 -10.02 1.72
N TYR A 103 0.34 -8.72 1.48
CA TYR A 103 -0.10 -7.68 2.40
C TYR A 103 -1.16 -6.81 1.73
N LEU A 104 -2.41 -7.01 2.12
CA LEU A 104 -3.53 -6.23 1.61
C LEU A 104 -3.91 -5.15 2.63
N LEU A 105 -4.23 -3.97 2.13
CA LEU A 105 -4.56 -2.79 2.93
C LEU A 105 -6.01 -2.39 2.69
N TYR A 106 -6.71 -2.02 3.77
CA TYR A 106 -7.99 -1.33 3.64
C TYR A 106 -7.74 0.07 3.05
N SER A 107 -8.63 0.53 2.17
CA SER A 107 -8.58 1.91 1.66
C SER A 107 -9.08 2.93 2.69
N THR A 108 -9.91 2.48 3.62
CA THR A 108 -10.44 3.27 4.75
C THR A 108 -9.61 3.07 6.02
N ARG A 109 -9.79 3.97 6.99
CA ARG A 109 -9.05 4.00 8.26
C ARG A 109 -9.24 2.74 9.09
N SER A 110 -10.46 2.19 9.07
CA SER A 110 -10.95 1.06 9.86
C SER A 110 -12.01 0.31 9.07
N LYS A 111 -12.08 -1.02 9.23
CA LYS A 111 -13.19 -1.83 8.68
C LYS A 111 -14.54 -1.57 9.39
N ASN A 112 -14.51 -1.19 10.67
CA ASN A 112 -15.69 -1.17 11.55
C ASN A 112 -16.01 0.23 12.09
N GLU A 113 -15.77 1.29 11.31
CA GLU A 113 -16.24 2.63 11.71
C GLU A 113 -17.64 2.90 11.15
#